data_AF-A0A6A4FXW7-F1
#
_entry.id   AF-A0A6A4FXW7-F1
#
_cell.length_a   1.000
_cell.length_b   1.000
_cell.length_c   1.000
_cell.angle_alpha   90.00
_cell.angle_beta   90.00
_cell.angle_gamma   90.00
#
_symmetry.space_group_name_H-M   'P 1'
#
loop_
_entity.id
_entity.type
_entity.pdbx_description
1 polymer ?
#
loop_
_entity_poly.entity_id
_entity_poly.type
_entity_poly.pdbx_seq_one_letter_code
_entity_poly.pdbx_strand_id
1 'polypeptide(L)'
;MVSGSLVLIGGMTLLVATTQGYGYYVPRIPNADNVDGYNCIGHTSDNGHKPPNAFGKAFENAGNEWTVALCQADADGDGQTNGQELGDPCCVWTESSGDAPRWTTGVSHPSDATLKSDPCLWANINCNADTSASSAATEANSTVTPTTTTTTAPTTTTNTTTGTGTSDASSIMNLRCWASELALATSIALFLA
;
A
#
# COMPACT_ATOMS: atom_id res chain seq x y z
N MET A 1 30.77 2.29 64.15
CA MET A 1 29.58 2.58 63.31
C MET A 1 30.10 3.20 62.03
N VAL A 2 30.25 2.41 60.96
CA VAL A 2 30.52 2.96 59.61
C VAL A 2 29.26 2.71 58.80
N SER A 3 28.51 3.79 58.59
CA SER A 3 27.24 3.80 57.86
C SER A 3 27.56 3.80 56.37
N GLY A 4 27.30 2.68 55.69
CA GLY A 4 27.42 2.57 54.24
C GLY A 4 26.18 3.15 53.56
N SER A 5 26.33 4.27 52.87
CA SER A 5 25.26 4.84 52.03
C SER A 5 25.20 4.06 50.72
N LEU A 6 24.10 3.32 50.52
CA LEU A 6 23.76 2.66 49.26
C LEU A 6 23.21 3.71 48.29
N VAL A 7 23.98 4.09 47.27
CA VAL A 7 23.50 4.96 46.19
C VAL A 7 22.83 4.08 45.14
N LEU A 8 21.49 4.10 45.10
CA LEU A 8 20.71 3.48 44.02
C LEU A 8 20.77 4.38 42.78
N ILE A 9 21.62 4.02 41.82
CA ILE A 9 21.62 4.64 40.48
C ILE A 9 20.48 4.00 39.70
N GLY A 10 19.31 4.62 39.71
CA GLY A 10 18.17 4.22 38.89
C GLY A 10 18.48 4.45 37.41
N GLY A 11 18.67 3.38 36.65
CA GLY A 11 18.85 3.45 35.20
C GLY A 11 17.56 3.91 34.51
N MET A 12 17.61 5.06 33.85
CA MET A 12 16.52 5.55 33.00
C MET A 12 16.60 4.83 31.65
N THR A 13 15.76 3.80 31.46
CA THR A 13 15.61 3.11 30.18
C THR A 13 14.96 4.06 29.17
N LEU A 14 15.72 4.45 28.15
CA LEU A 14 15.22 5.22 27.02
C LEU A 14 14.46 4.27 26.08
N LEU A 15 13.13 4.38 26.03
CA LEU A 15 12.34 3.71 25.00
C LEU A 15 12.48 4.51 23.70
N VAL A 16 13.12 3.91 22.71
CA VAL A 16 13.16 4.45 21.35
C VAL A 16 11.91 3.94 20.63
N ALA A 17 11.00 4.85 20.29
CA ALA A 17 9.86 4.52 19.43
C ALA A 17 10.32 4.61 17.97
N THR A 18 10.14 3.53 17.21
CA THR A 18 10.44 3.49 15.78
C THR A 18 9.25 4.06 15.00
N THR A 19 9.45 5.10 14.19
CA THR A 19 8.41 5.52 13.23
C THR A 19 8.57 4.75 11.93
N GLN A 20 7.45 4.27 11.39
CA GLN A 20 7.44 3.64 10.07
C GLN A 20 7.06 4.70 9.05
N GLY A 21 7.84 4.80 7.97
CA GLY A 21 7.64 5.79 6.91
C GLY A 21 6.69 5.32 5.82
N TYR A 22 6.39 6.23 4.88
CA TYR A 22 5.56 5.99 3.70
C TYR A 22 5.85 4.65 3.00
N GLY A 23 7.13 4.34 2.73
CA GLY A 23 7.51 3.12 2.03
C GLY A 23 7.16 1.81 2.75
N TYR A 24 6.87 1.84 4.06
CA TYR A 24 6.39 0.70 4.81
C TYR A 24 4.89 0.45 4.62
N TYR A 25 4.11 1.52 4.43
CA TYR A 25 2.64 1.44 4.36
C TYR A 25 2.08 1.33 2.95
N VAL A 26 2.77 1.87 1.94
CA VAL A 26 2.38 1.73 0.52
C VAL A 26 2.04 0.29 0.11
N PRO A 27 2.88 -0.72 0.39
CA PRO A 27 2.57 -2.09 -0.02
C PRO A 27 1.43 -2.73 0.77
N ARG A 28 0.90 -2.07 1.80
CA ARG A 28 -0.15 -2.59 2.69
C ARG A 28 -1.55 -2.17 2.29
N ILE A 29 -1.68 -1.36 1.24
CA ILE A 29 -2.94 -0.79 0.78
C ILE A 29 -2.97 -0.99 -0.75
N PRO A 30 -4.06 -1.54 -1.32
CA PRO A 30 -4.15 -1.70 -2.76
C PRO A 30 -4.11 -0.33 -3.45
N ASN A 31 -3.37 -0.24 -4.56
CA ASN A 31 -3.23 0.98 -5.37
C ASN A 31 -2.74 2.24 -4.61
N ALA A 32 -2.07 2.09 -3.46
CA ALA A 32 -1.68 3.22 -2.62
C ALA A 32 -0.77 4.25 -3.31
N ASP A 33 0.02 3.82 -4.29
CA ASP A 33 0.91 4.62 -5.12
C ASP A 33 0.37 4.90 -6.53
N ASN A 34 -0.88 4.51 -6.78
CA ASN A 34 -1.52 4.52 -8.10
C ASN A 34 -2.77 5.43 -8.14
N VAL A 35 -2.95 6.29 -7.14
CA VAL A 35 -3.98 7.34 -7.14
C VAL A 35 -3.40 8.59 -7.82
N ASP A 36 -4.01 8.99 -8.94
CA ASP A 36 -3.52 10.06 -9.79
C ASP A 36 -3.33 11.39 -9.03
N GLY A 37 -2.10 11.90 -9.02
CA GLY A 37 -1.76 13.15 -8.35
C GLY A 37 -1.45 13.02 -6.86
N TYR A 38 -1.52 11.80 -6.29
CA TYR A 38 -1.25 11.56 -4.88
C TYR A 38 -0.17 10.50 -4.70
N ASN A 39 0.92 10.89 -4.06
CA ASN A 39 1.98 10.01 -3.60
C ASN A 39 1.87 9.72 -2.09
N CYS A 40 0.75 10.07 -1.43
CA CYS A 40 0.50 9.76 -0.02
C CYS A 40 -0.99 9.86 0.32
N ILE A 41 -1.74 8.79 0.09
CA ILE A 41 -3.21 8.78 0.26
C ILE A 41 -3.69 8.81 1.72
N GLY A 42 -2.81 8.56 2.69
CA GLY A 42 -3.15 8.54 4.12
C GLY A 42 -2.97 9.89 4.85
N HIS A 43 -2.44 10.92 4.18
CA HIS A 43 -2.11 12.21 4.81
C HIS A 43 -2.73 13.37 4.03
N THR A 44 -2.91 14.51 4.67
CA THR A 44 -3.49 15.71 4.01
C THR A 44 -2.55 16.42 3.03
N SER A 45 -1.37 15.86 2.79
CA SER A 45 -0.46 16.29 1.73
C SER A 45 0.44 15.15 1.28
N ASP A 46 0.79 15.20 0.01
CA ASP A 46 1.71 14.38 -0.75
C ASP A 46 3.02 13.98 -0.06
N ASN A 47 3.57 14.79 0.84
CA ASN A 47 4.87 14.48 1.44
C ASN A 47 4.81 13.70 2.76
N GLY A 48 3.64 13.28 3.25
CA GLY A 48 3.51 12.45 4.47
C GLY A 48 3.90 13.15 5.80
N HIS A 49 4.30 14.42 5.78
CA HIS A 49 4.70 15.19 6.97
C HIS A 49 3.54 15.92 7.64
N LYS A 50 2.32 15.69 7.18
CA LYS A 50 1.10 16.31 7.70
C LYS A 50 0.29 15.30 8.52
N PRO A 51 -0.67 15.76 9.34
CA PRO A 51 -1.54 14.85 10.07
C PRO A 51 -2.24 13.86 9.11
N PRO A 52 -2.56 12.65 9.61
CA PRO A 52 -3.33 11.70 8.83
C PRO A 52 -4.70 12.28 8.48
N ASN A 53 -5.17 12.01 7.26
CA ASN A 53 -6.52 12.35 6.82
C ASN A 53 -7.54 11.33 7.38
N ALA A 54 -8.80 11.37 6.94
CA ALA A 54 -9.83 10.48 7.48
C ALA A 54 -9.49 9.01 7.22
N PHE A 55 -9.08 8.68 5.99
CA PHE A 55 -8.63 7.35 5.60
C PHE A 55 -7.39 6.91 6.39
N GLY A 56 -6.36 7.75 6.49
CA GLY A 56 -5.13 7.43 7.23
C GLY A 56 -5.38 7.13 8.71
N LYS A 57 -6.30 7.86 9.35
CA LYS A 57 -6.74 7.57 10.73
C LYS A 57 -7.48 6.25 10.81
N ALA A 58 -8.34 5.94 9.83
CA ALA A 58 -9.04 4.66 9.78
C ALA A 58 -8.06 3.49 9.59
N PHE A 59 -7.05 3.66 8.73
CA PHE A 59 -5.98 2.69 8.53
C PHE A 59 -5.14 2.49 9.81
N GLU A 60 -4.77 3.58 10.50
CA GLU A 60 -4.09 3.51 11.80
C GLU A 60 -4.93 2.75 12.85
N ASN A 61 -6.22 3.06 12.94
CA ASN A 61 -7.16 2.38 13.84
C ASN A 61 -7.38 0.90 13.48
N ALA A 62 -7.20 0.53 12.21
CA ALA A 62 -7.22 -0.84 11.73
C ALA A 62 -5.89 -1.57 11.98
N GLY A 63 -4.94 -0.98 12.71
CA GLY A 63 -3.63 -1.57 12.99
C GLY A 63 -2.61 -1.40 11.87
N ASN A 64 -2.85 -0.47 10.95
CA ASN A 64 -2.07 -0.30 9.72
C ASN A 64 -2.11 -1.53 8.80
N GLU A 65 -3.30 -2.13 8.68
CA GLU A 65 -3.57 -3.28 7.84
C GLU A 65 -4.81 -3.02 6.95
N TRP A 66 -4.78 -3.56 5.73
CA TRP A 66 -5.95 -3.59 4.85
C TRP A 66 -6.96 -4.64 5.34
N THR A 67 -7.70 -4.28 6.39
CA THR A 67 -8.74 -5.15 6.95
C THR A 67 -10.02 -5.07 6.13
N VAL A 68 -10.86 -6.13 6.21
CA VAL A 68 -12.20 -6.11 5.61
C VAL A 68 -13.02 -4.93 6.10
N ALA A 69 -12.93 -4.60 7.39
CA ALA A 69 -13.65 -3.47 7.97
C ALA A 69 -13.19 -2.12 7.38
N LEU A 70 -11.88 -1.94 7.19
CA LEU A 70 -11.35 -0.74 6.54
C LEU A 70 -11.78 -0.70 5.07
N CYS A 71 -11.65 -1.79 4.34
CA CYS A 71 -12.04 -1.86 2.94
C CYS A 71 -13.53 -1.55 2.71
N GLN A 72 -14.41 -1.98 3.61
CA GLN A 72 -15.85 -1.71 3.54
C GLN A 72 -16.27 -0.35 4.08
N ALA A 73 -15.39 0.35 4.80
CA ALA A 73 -15.68 1.68 5.31
C ALA A 73 -15.71 2.71 4.17
N ASP A 74 -16.49 3.76 4.37
CA ASP A 74 -16.56 4.96 3.53
C ASP A 74 -15.95 6.10 4.37
N ALA A 75 -14.68 6.41 4.12
CA ALA A 75 -13.91 7.28 5.02
C ALA A 75 -14.18 8.78 4.80
N ASP A 76 -14.62 9.20 3.61
CA ASP A 76 -15.02 10.58 3.31
C ASP A 76 -16.52 10.82 3.20
N GLY A 77 -17.34 9.78 3.27
CA GLY A 77 -18.79 9.85 3.35
C GLY A 77 -19.47 10.11 2.01
N ASP A 78 -18.82 9.74 0.91
CA ASP A 78 -19.29 10.01 -0.44
C ASP A 78 -20.22 8.92 -1.00
N GLY A 79 -20.38 7.82 -0.26
CA GLY A 79 -21.19 6.65 -0.61
C GLY A 79 -20.44 5.53 -1.32
N GLN A 80 -19.13 5.66 -1.55
CA GLN A 80 -18.26 4.58 -2.00
C GLN A 80 -17.45 4.02 -0.83
N THR A 81 -17.16 2.72 -0.87
CA THR A 81 -16.25 2.15 0.10
C THR A 81 -14.80 2.36 -0.34
N ASN A 82 -13.87 2.39 0.62
CA ASN A 82 -12.43 2.46 0.34
C ASN A 82 -11.98 1.39 -0.66
N GLY A 83 -12.57 0.18 -0.59
CA GLY A 83 -12.35 -0.89 -1.53
C GLY A 83 -12.85 -0.61 -2.95
N GLN A 84 -14.00 0.04 -3.12
CA GLN A 84 -14.46 0.49 -4.45
C GLN A 84 -13.52 1.55 -5.04
N GLU A 85 -13.01 2.45 -4.21
CA GLU A 85 -12.11 3.50 -4.67
C GLU A 85 -10.71 2.97 -5.00
N LEU A 86 -10.20 2.03 -4.21
CA LEU A 86 -8.83 1.50 -4.30
C LEU A 86 -8.72 0.17 -5.05
N GLY A 87 -9.78 -0.30 -5.72
CA GLY A 87 -9.69 -1.45 -6.61
C GLY A 87 -9.94 -2.83 -5.99
N ASP A 88 -10.44 -2.88 -4.77
CA ASP A 88 -10.81 -4.10 -4.05
C ASP A 88 -12.27 -4.05 -3.53
N PRO A 89 -13.28 -4.06 -4.41
CA PRO A 89 -14.69 -3.90 -4.00
C PRO A 89 -15.22 -5.09 -3.19
N CYS A 90 -14.50 -6.22 -3.19
CA CYS A 90 -14.88 -7.42 -2.49
C CYS A 90 -14.09 -7.65 -1.20
N CYS A 91 -13.13 -6.77 -0.90
CA CYS A 91 -12.30 -6.86 0.30
C CYS A 91 -11.57 -8.21 0.40
N VAL A 92 -11.05 -8.68 -0.73
CA VAL A 92 -10.33 -9.95 -0.87
C VAL A 92 -8.84 -9.75 -1.11
N TRP A 93 -8.41 -8.52 -1.41
CA TRP A 93 -7.00 -8.22 -1.60
C TRP A 93 -6.26 -8.36 -0.28
N THR A 94 -5.06 -8.93 -0.33
CA THR A 94 -4.16 -9.01 0.83
C THR A 94 -2.74 -8.68 0.41
N GLU A 95 -2.00 -7.99 1.28
CA GLU A 95 -0.56 -7.73 1.08
C GLU A 95 0.20 -9.03 0.77
N SER A 96 -0.17 -10.13 1.43
CA SER A 96 0.51 -11.42 1.31
C SER A 96 0.25 -12.18 0.03
N SER A 97 -0.87 -11.95 -0.66
CA SER A 97 -1.16 -12.71 -1.89
C SER A 97 -0.28 -12.24 -3.06
N GLY A 98 0.18 -10.98 -3.02
CA GLY A 98 0.93 -10.37 -4.12
C GLY A 98 0.10 -10.19 -5.39
N ASP A 99 -1.20 -10.48 -5.33
CA ASP A 99 -2.11 -10.28 -6.44
C ASP A 99 -2.32 -8.79 -6.68
N ALA A 100 -2.52 -8.44 -7.95
CA ALA A 100 -3.02 -7.10 -8.27
C ALA A 100 -4.45 -6.95 -7.71
N PRO A 101 -4.83 -5.75 -7.24
CA PRO A 101 -6.23 -5.44 -7.00
C PRO A 101 -7.05 -5.63 -8.28
N ARG A 102 -8.36 -5.77 -8.13
CA ARG A 102 -9.28 -6.13 -9.21
C ARG A 102 -9.26 -5.13 -10.37
N TRP A 103 -8.96 -3.86 -10.07
CA TRP A 103 -8.54 -2.87 -11.06
C TRP A 103 -7.45 -1.97 -10.51
N THR A 104 -6.72 -1.37 -11.45
CA THR A 104 -5.67 -0.38 -11.20
C THR A 104 -5.93 0.92 -11.96
N THR A 105 -7.02 1.02 -12.70
CA THR A 105 -7.40 2.25 -13.43
C THR A 105 -8.78 2.69 -12.98
N GLY A 106 -9.00 4.02 -12.97
CA GLY A 106 -10.23 4.59 -12.43
C GLY A 106 -10.33 4.49 -10.91
N VAL A 107 -9.18 4.38 -10.22
CA VAL A 107 -9.12 4.51 -8.75
C VAL A 107 -9.33 5.96 -8.32
N SER A 108 -9.72 6.16 -7.07
CA SER A 108 -9.98 7.48 -6.49
C SER A 108 -9.38 7.61 -5.09
N HIS A 109 -9.38 8.83 -4.55
CA HIS A 109 -8.73 9.13 -3.28
C HIS A 109 -9.70 8.94 -2.11
N PRO A 110 -9.50 7.97 -1.20
CA PRO A 110 -10.48 7.51 -0.20
C PRO A 110 -10.73 8.49 0.97
N SER A 111 -10.29 9.73 0.84
CA SER A 111 -10.49 10.78 1.82
C SER A 111 -10.84 12.12 1.16
N ASP A 112 -11.25 12.09 -0.11
CA ASP A 112 -11.68 13.25 -0.90
C ASP A 112 -12.99 12.93 -1.65
N ALA A 113 -14.11 13.26 -1.01
CA ALA A 113 -15.46 13.00 -1.52
C ALA A 113 -15.79 13.64 -2.89
N THR A 114 -14.90 14.47 -3.44
CA THR A 114 -15.05 15.02 -4.80
C THR A 114 -14.48 14.11 -5.88
N LEU A 115 -13.64 13.14 -5.51
CA LEU A 115 -12.98 12.20 -6.40
C LEU A 115 -13.65 10.84 -6.26
N LYS A 116 -14.44 10.45 -7.28
CA LYS A 116 -15.16 9.17 -7.28
C LYS A 116 -14.66 8.25 -8.38
N SER A 117 -14.61 6.95 -8.08
CA SER A 117 -14.44 5.92 -9.08
C SER A 117 -15.74 5.72 -9.87
N ASP A 118 -15.65 5.24 -11.11
CA ASP A 118 -16.82 4.99 -11.93
C ASP A 118 -17.57 3.74 -11.39
N PRO A 119 -18.85 3.86 -10.97
CA PRO A 119 -19.63 2.71 -10.50
C PRO A 119 -19.77 1.57 -11.52
N CYS A 120 -19.54 1.83 -12.80
CA CYS A 120 -19.48 0.78 -13.82
C CYS A 120 -18.38 -0.27 -13.55
N LEU A 121 -17.33 0.08 -12.79
CA LEU A 121 -16.24 -0.83 -12.42
C LEU A 121 -16.71 -1.99 -11.54
N TRP A 122 -17.79 -1.81 -10.76
CA TRP A 122 -18.34 -2.86 -9.88
C TRP A 122 -19.80 -3.22 -10.11
N ALA A 123 -20.45 -2.65 -11.12
CA ALA A 123 -21.88 -2.87 -11.39
C ALA A 123 -22.26 -4.35 -11.60
N ASN A 124 -21.34 -5.19 -12.07
CA ASN A 124 -21.55 -6.61 -12.37
C ASN A 124 -20.73 -7.55 -11.48
N ILE A 125 -20.19 -7.06 -10.36
CA ILE A 125 -19.38 -7.87 -9.45
C ILE A 125 -20.27 -8.55 -8.42
N ASN A 126 -20.05 -9.85 -8.23
CA ASN A 126 -20.67 -10.63 -7.16
C ASN A 126 -19.58 -11.19 -6.24
N CYS A 127 -19.35 -10.52 -5.11
CA CYS A 127 -18.30 -10.88 -4.16
C CYS A 127 -18.50 -12.25 -3.50
N ASN A 128 -19.72 -12.81 -3.55
CA ASN A 128 -20.00 -14.13 -3.00
C ASN A 128 -19.42 -15.26 -3.88
N ALA A 129 -19.22 -15.01 -5.18
CA ALA A 129 -18.62 -15.96 -6.11
C ALA A 129 -17.09 -16.03 -5.97
N ASP A 130 -16.44 -14.91 -5.64
CA ASP A 130 -14.97 -14.84 -5.50
C ASP A 130 -14.47 -15.62 -4.26
N THR A 131 -15.25 -15.70 -3.18
CA THR A 131 -14.94 -16.58 -2.03
C THR A 131 -14.89 -18.08 -2.37
N SER A 132 -15.54 -18.51 -3.46
CA SER A 132 -15.58 -19.93 -3.85
C SER A 132 -14.41 -20.35 -4.75
N ALA A 133 -13.72 -19.40 -5.39
CA ALA A 133 -12.57 -19.69 -6.25
C ALA A 133 -11.26 -19.90 -5.46
N SER A 134 -11.15 -19.33 -4.25
CA SER A 134 -9.96 -19.47 -3.40
C SER A 134 -9.85 -20.85 -2.70
N SER A 135 -10.93 -21.64 -2.67
CA SER A 135 -10.95 -22.97 -2.01
C SER A 135 -10.77 -24.16 -2.96
N ALA A 136 -10.65 -23.95 -4.27
CA ALA A 136 -10.65 -25.03 -5.27
C ALA A 136 -9.28 -25.28 -5.95
N ALA A 137 -8.22 -24.55 -5.58
CA ALA A 137 -6.87 -24.76 -6.11
C ALA A 137 -6.02 -25.65 -5.19
N THR A 138 -6.51 -26.85 -4.87
CA THR A 138 -5.65 -27.97 -4.46
C THR A 138 -6.22 -29.23 -5.06
N GLU A 139 -5.39 -29.91 -5.84
CA GLU A 139 -5.63 -31.19 -6.54
C GLU A 139 -6.24 -31.13 -7.94
N ALA A 140 -5.37 -30.95 -8.95
CA ALA A 140 -5.30 -31.88 -10.09
C ALA A 140 -3.99 -31.65 -10.86
N ASN A 141 -2.95 -32.37 -10.44
CA ASN A 141 -1.83 -32.76 -11.28
C ASN A 141 -2.34 -33.72 -12.37
N SER A 142 -2.16 -33.38 -13.66
CA SER A 142 -1.70 -34.32 -14.70
C SER A 142 -1.50 -33.60 -16.04
N THR A 143 -0.21 -33.40 -16.36
CA THR A 143 0.43 -33.76 -17.62
C THR A 143 -0.46 -34.14 -18.81
N VAL A 144 -0.46 -33.33 -19.89
CA VAL A 144 -0.27 -33.79 -21.29
C VAL A 144 0.26 -32.62 -22.15
N THR A 145 1.28 -32.90 -22.97
CA THR A 145 1.82 -32.13 -24.11
C THR A 145 2.11 -33.17 -25.21
N PRO A 146 2.40 -32.86 -26.49
CA PRO A 146 1.85 -31.92 -27.49
C PRO A 146 1.32 -32.67 -28.75
N THR A 147 0.70 -32.00 -29.74
CA THR A 147 0.73 -32.32 -31.22
C THR A 147 -0.04 -31.21 -31.99
N THR A 148 0.57 -30.25 -32.70
CA THR A 148 1.07 -30.16 -34.12
C THR A 148 0.07 -29.59 -35.18
N THR A 149 0.54 -28.58 -35.93
CA THR A 149 0.19 -28.12 -37.32
C THR A 149 -1.18 -27.44 -37.56
N THR A 150 -1.37 -26.33 -38.31
CA THR A 150 -0.74 -25.86 -39.58
C THR A 150 -1.02 -24.36 -39.85
N THR A 151 -0.02 -23.66 -40.40
CA THR A 151 0.04 -22.53 -41.36
C THR A 151 -1.25 -21.81 -41.79
N THR A 152 -1.26 -20.46 -41.79
CA THR A 152 -1.32 -19.57 -42.99
C THR A 152 -1.13 -18.09 -42.58
N ALA A 153 -0.16 -17.42 -43.24
CA ALA A 153 0.12 -15.99 -43.12
C ALA A 153 -0.81 -15.13 -44.01
N PRO A 154 -0.94 -13.82 -43.72
CA PRO A 154 -0.52 -12.87 -44.75
C PRO A 154 0.29 -11.68 -44.21
N THR A 155 1.05 -11.12 -45.14
CA THR A 155 2.08 -10.08 -45.05
C THR A 155 1.49 -8.65 -45.02
N THR A 156 2.39 -7.69 -44.73
CA THR A 156 2.36 -6.21 -44.94
C THR A 156 1.77 -5.42 -43.75
N THR A 157 2.40 -4.39 -43.16
CA THR A 157 3.34 -3.38 -43.70
C THR A 157 4.15 -2.72 -42.56
N THR A 158 5.43 -2.49 -42.81
CA THR A 158 6.38 -1.73 -41.98
C THR A 158 6.09 -0.23 -42.02
N ASN A 159 6.15 0.45 -40.87
CA ASN A 159 6.61 1.84 -40.76
C ASN A 159 7.17 2.13 -39.35
N THR A 160 8.50 2.16 -39.28
CA THR A 160 9.42 3.09 -38.59
C THR A 160 8.89 3.94 -37.43
N THR A 161 9.55 3.88 -36.26
CA THR A 161 10.45 4.94 -35.74
C THR A 161 11.05 4.56 -34.37
N THR A 162 12.39 4.44 -34.37
CA THR A 162 13.37 4.93 -33.38
C THR A 162 13.03 4.93 -31.88
N GLY A 163 13.81 4.15 -31.12
CA GLY A 163 13.88 4.24 -29.67
C GLY A 163 14.93 3.30 -29.09
N THR A 164 16.16 3.80 -29.03
CA THR A 164 17.38 3.24 -28.44
C THR A 164 17.16 2.41 -27.18
N GLY A 165 17.78 1.22 -27.14
CA GLY A 165 17.78 0.38 -25.95
C GLY A 165 18.52 1.00 -24.76
N THR A 166 18.16 0.55 -23.58
CA THR A 166 19.09 -0.07 -22.62
C THR A 166 18.24 -0.72 -21.55
N SER A 167 18.47 -2.02 -21.38
CA SER A 167 18.19 -2.76 -20.17
C SER A 167 18.83 -2.05 -18.98
N ASP A 168 18.28 -2.32 -17.79
CA ASP A 168 18.88 -2.05 -16.48
C ASP A 168 18.68 -0.64 -15.91
N ALA A 169 17.55 -0.46 -15.23
CA ALA A 169 17.52 0.17 -13.91
C ALA A 169 16.28 -0.25 -13.13
N SER A 170 16.28 -1.51 -12.66
CA SER A 170 15.82 -1.76 -11.29
C SER A 170 16.52 -0.75 -10.37
N SER A 171 15.82 -0.25 -9.36
CA SER A 171 16.35 0.63 -8.31
C SER A 171 16.73 2.06 -8.71
N ILE A 172 15.80 2.81 -9.31
CA ILE A 172 15.58 4.17 -8.80
C ILE A 172 14.45 4.07 -7.80
N MET A 173 14.78 3.53 -6.61
CA MET A 173 14.01 3.76 -5.40
C MET A 173 13.61 5.23 -5.43
N ASN A 174 12.32 5.53 -5.46
CA ASN A 174 11.82 6.90 -5.44
C ASN A 174 12.27 7.52 -4.10
N LEU A 175 13.45 8.15 -4.13
CA LEU A 175 14.19 8.73 -3.00
C LEU A 175 13.47 9.94 -2.38
N ARG A 176 12.18 10.12 -2.65
CA ARG A 176 11.37 11.25 -2.17
C ARG A 176 10.63 10.96 -0.88
N CYS A 177 10.76 9.77 -0.31
CA CYS A 177 10.14 9.41 0.97
C CYS A 177 11.07 8.59 1.88
N TRP A 178 12.36 8.95 1.95
CA TRP A 178 13.20 8.48 3.04
C TRP A 178 12.72 9.12 4.34
N ALA A 179 11.89 8.38 5.07
CA ALA A 179 11.95 8.43 6.52
C ALA A 179 13.34 7.93 6.92
N SER A 180 14.17 8.84 7.42
CA SER A 180 15.30 8.50 8.27
C SER A 180 15.32 9.54 9.38
N GLU A 181 14.83 9.10 10.53
CA GLU A 181 14.95 9.80 11.79
C GLU A 181 16.43 10.02 12.12
N LEU A 182 16.81 11.28 12.30
CA LEU A 182 17.64 11.66 13.44
C LEU A 182 16.95 12.86 14.08
N ALA A 183 15.94 12.58 14.91
CA ALA A 183 15.57 13.53 15.94
C ALA A 183 16.75 13.64 16.91
N LEU A 184 17.69 14.55 16.61
CA LEU A 184 18.72 14.97 17.54
C LEU A 184 18.01 15.71 18.69
N ALA A 185 17.62 14.98 19.73
CA ALA A 185 17.31 15.58 21.02
C ALA A 185 18.63 15.91 21.74
N THR A 186 19.38 16.89 21.21
CA THR A 186 20.48 17.52 21.94
C THR A 186 19.95 18.78 22.61
N SER A 187 19.72 18.71 23.91
CA SER A 187 20.24 19.65 24.92
C SER A 187 19.40 19.55 26.18
N ILE A 188 19.92 18.90 27.21
CA ILE A 188 19.92 19.37 28.60
C ILE A 188 20.95 18.49 29.32
N ALA A 189 22.15 19.03 29.51
CA ALA A 189 22.94 18.91 30.74
C ALA A 189 24.36 19.45 30.50
N LEU A 190 24.62 20.64 31.01
CA LEU A 190 25.94 21.14 31.45
C LEU A 190 25.62 22.43 32.23
N PHE A 191 25.83 22.62 33.52
CA PHE A 191 26.46 21.89 34.62
C PHE A 191 25.70 22.30 35.91
N LEU A 192 25.47 21.37 36.83
CA LEU A 192 25.45 21.70 38.26
C LEU A 192 26.88 21.50 38.76
N ALA A 193 27.51 22.60 39.14
CA ALA A 193 28.63 22.68 40.08
C ALA A 193 28.37 23.90 40.97
#